data_AF-A0A6P1A5I5-F1
#
_entry.id   AF-A0A6P1A5I5-F1
#
_cell.length_a   1.000
_cell.length_b   1.000
_cell.length_c   1.000
_cell.angle_alpha   90.00
_cell.angle_beta   90.00
_cell.angle_gamma   90.00
#
_symmetry.space_group_name_H-M   'P 1'
#
loop_
_entity.id
_entity.type
_entity.pdbx_description
1 polymer ?
#
loop_
_entity_poly.entity_id
_entity_poly.type
_entity_poly.pdbx_seq_one_letter_code
_entity_poly.pdbx_strand_id
1 'polypeptide(L)'
;MIKRKKNKLAEELAEEYSQLIALPVLSELEANRMAEILELANLDESLNCLIEEIEIKEYLQLEKWNQGLRNLLKVVSTEEPSPTTPWQD
;
A
#
# COMPACT_ATOMS: atom_id res chain seq x y z
N MET A 1 3.80 -26.30 -2.13
CA MET A 1 4.52 -25.28 -2.94
C MET A 1 4.19 -25.53 -4.41
N ILE A 2 3.30 -24.73 -4.99
CA ILE A 2 3.05 -24.77 -6.43
C ILE A 2 4.30 -24.20 -7.11
N LYS A 3 4.97 -25.00 -7.95
CA LYS A 3 6.09 -24.53 -8.76
C LYS A 3 5.52 -23.54 -9.79
N ARG A 4 5.66 -22.24 -9.55
CA ARG A 4 5.35 -21.20 -10.55
C ARG A 4 6.25 -21.47 -11.77
N LYS A 5 5.64 -21.70 -12.94
CA LYS A 5 6.39 -21.55 -14.20
C LYS A 5 6.81 -20.09 -14.26
N LYS A 6 8.11 -19.83 -14.46
CA LYS A 6 8.60 -18.46 -14.68
C LYS A 6 7.91 -17.89 -15.92
N ASN A 7 6.93 -17.02 -15.71
CA ASN A 7 6.31 -16.24 -16.77
C ASN A 7 6.94 -14.84 -16.71
N LYS A 8 8.01 -14.66 -17.49
CA LYS A 8 8.79 -13.41 -17.49
C LYS A 8 7.93 -12.18 -17.81
N LEU A 9 6.93 -12.35 -18.69
CA LEU A 9 6.00 -11.28 -19.03
C LEU A 9 5.11 -10.91 -17.85
N ALA A 10 4.57 -11.91 -17.11
CA ALA A 10 3.79 -11.63 -15.92
C ALA A 10 4.62 -10.95 -14.82
N GLU A 11 5.90 -11.31 -14.68
CA GLU A 11 6.83 -10.64 -13.75
C GLU A 11 7.07 -9.18 -14.15
N GLU A 12 7.30 -8.90 -15.44
CA GLU A 12 7.48 -7.54 -15.96
C GLU A 12 6.23 -6.67 -15.79
N LEU A 13 5.05 -7.21 -16.11
CA LEU A 13 3.77 -6.50 -15.95
C LEU A 13 3.42 -6.26 -14.47
N ALA A 14 3.76 -7.20 -13.59
CA ALA A 14 3.57 -7.01 -12.15
C ALA A 14 4.52 -5.94 -11.59
N GLU A 15 5.76 -5.88 -12.08
CA GLU A 15 6.69 -4.81 -11.71
C GLU A 15 6.20 -3.44 -12.18
N GLU A 16 5.69 -3.35 -13.41
CA GLU A 16 5.08 -2.13 -13.94
C GLU A 16 3.86 -1.71 -13.12
N TYR A 17 2.97 -2.66 -12.79
CA TYR A 17 1.84 -2.41 -11.89
C TYR A 17 2.29 -1.87 -10.52
N SER A 18 3.32 -2.47 -9.93
CA SER A 18 3.87 -2.04 -8.64
C SER A 18 4.40 -0.60 -8.68
N GLN A 19 4.94 -0.16 -9.81
CA GLN A 19 5.39 1.22 -9.98
C GLN A 19 4.20 2.17 -10.11
N LEU A 20 3.18 1.79 -10.86
CA LEU A 20 1.96 2.58 -11.05
C LEU A 20 1.18 2.76 -9.74
N ILE A 21 0.93 1.68 -8.99
CA ILE A 21 0.16 1.75 -7.74
C ILE A 21 0.85 2.59 -6.65
N ALA A 22 2.18 2.72 -6.71
CA ALA A 22 2.95 3.55 -5.79
C ALA A 22 2.83 5.06 -6.08
N LEU A 23 2.29 5.44 -7.24
CA LEU A 23 2.12 6.84 -7.60
C LEU A 23 0.94 7.45 -6.82
N PRO A 24 1.11 8.61 -6.18
CA PRO A 24 0.03 9.25 -5.44
C PRO A 24 -1.11 9.75 -6.34
N VAL A 25 -0.79 10.06 -7.60
CA VAL A 25 -1.72 10.49 -8.63
C VAL A 25 -1.25 9.90 -9.96
N LEU A 26 -2.18 9.32 -10.71
CA LEU A 26 -1.93 8.81 -12.06
C LEU A 26 -2.35 9.86 -13.10
N SER A 27 -1.51 10.07 -14.11
CA SER A 27 -1.92 10.68 -15.36
C SER A 27 -2.89 9.76 -16.12
N GLU A 28 -3.58 10.31 -17.12
CA GLU A 28 -4.50 9.52 -17.97
C GLU A 28 -3.77 8.33 -18.64
N LEU A 29 -2.55 8.54 -19.13
CA LEU A 29 -1.76 7.48 -19.75
C LEU A 29 -1.40 6.37 -18.75
N GLU A 30 -0.98 6.75 -17.55
CA GLU A 30 -0.63 5.79 -16.48
C GLU A 30 -1.86 5.03 -15.99
N ALA A 31 -3.01 5.70 -15.85
CA ALA A 31 -4.27 5.06 -15.48
C ALA A 31 -4.74 4.07 -16.55
N ASN A 32 -4.65 4.44 -17.83
CA ASN A 32 -4.97 3.54 -18.95
C ASN A 32 -4.03 2.34 -18.95
N ARG A 33 -2.74 2.55 -18.73
CA ARG A 33 -1.76 1.47 -18.66
C ARG A 33 -2.02 0.52 -17.50
N MET A 34 -2.36 1.06 -16.33
CA MET A 34 -2.76 0.25 -15.17
C MET A 34 -4.00 -0.58 -15.46
N ALA A 35 -5.00 0.00 -16.14
CA ALA A 35 -6.21 -0.71 -16.53
C ALA A 35 -5.91 -1.86 -17.52
N GLU A 36 -5.07 -1.64 -18.53
CA GLU A 36 -4.62 -2.69 -19.46
C GLU A 36 -3.97 -3.87 -18.72
N ILE A 37 -3.10 -3.58 -17.74
CA ILE A 37 -2.43 -4.62 -16.95
C ILE A 37 -3.45 -5.44 -16.15
N LEU A 38 -4.45 -4.78 -15.55
CA LEU A 38 -5.52 -5.46 -14.81
C LEU A 38 -6.42 -6.32 -15.72
N GLU A 39 -6.72 -5.85 -16.93
CA GLU A 39 -7.45 -6.64 -17.93
C GLU A 39 -6.68 -7.90 -18.34
N LEU A 40 -5.36 -7.78 -18.54
CA LEU A 40 -4.50 -8.93 -18.81
C LEU A 40 -4.43 -9.90 -17.63
N ALA A 41 -4.38 -9.38 -16.40
CA ALA A 41 -4.37 -10.19 -15.18
C ALA A 41 -5.62 -11.05 -15.03
N ASN A 42 -6.79 -10.52 -15.43
CA ASN A 42 -8.04 -11.28 -15.43
C ASN A 42 -8.00 -12.53 -16.36
N LEU A 43 -7.06 -12.58 -17.29
CA LEU A 43 -6.85 -13.71 -18.21
C LEU A 43 -5.61 -14.56 -17.87
N ASP A 44 -4.66 -14.03 -17.09
CA ASP A 44 -3.43 -14.70 -16.68
C ASP A 44 -3.37 -14.85 -15.15
N GLU A 45 -3.66 -16.06 -14.67
CA GLU A 45 -3.62 -16.43 -13.26
C GLU A 45 -2.27 -16.13 -12.58
N SER A 46 -1.15 -16.27 -13.32
CA SER A 46 0.17 -16.00 -12.77
C SER A 46 0.36 -14.51 -12.52
N LEU A 47 -0.13 -13.66 -13.43
CA LEU A 47 -0.11 -12.21 -13.24
C LEU A 47 -1.07 -11.79 -12.14
N ASN A 48 -2.29 -12.34 -12.11
CA ASN A 48 -3.29 -12.06 -11.08
C ASN A 48 -2.73 -12.33 -9.67
N CYS A 49 -2.13 -13.51 -9.46
CA CYS A 49 -1.49 -13.85 -8.19
C CYS A 49 -0.39 -12.86 -7.77
N LEU A 50 0.38 -12.33 -8.72
CA LEU A 50 1.45 -11.37 -8.43
C LEU A 50 0.88 -10.00 -8.04
N ILE A 51 -0.20 -9.57 -8.71
CA ILE A 51 -0.90 -8.32 -8.39
C ILE A 51 -1.52 -8.41 -6.98
N GLU A 52 -2.20 -9.49 -6.65
CA GLU A 52 -2.76 -9.71 -5.31
C GLU A 52 -1.65 -9.66 -4.22
N GLU A 53 -0.49 -10.26 -4.49
CA GLU A 53 0.66 -10.18 -3.58
C GLU A 53 1.18 -8.76 -3.37
N ILE A 54 1.17 -7.93 -4.42
CA ILE A 54 1.58 -6.51 -4.35
C ILE A 54 0.57 -5.75 -3.49
N GLU A 55 -0.72 -5.87 -3.77
CA GLU A 55 -1.78 -5.15 -3.07
C GLU A 55 -1.83 -5.50 -1.57
N ILE A 56 -1.66 -6.78 -1.22
CA ILE A 56 -1.58 -7.21 0.17
C ILE A 56 -0.38 -6.57 0.88
N LYS A 57 0.78 -6.50 0.22
CA LYS A 57 1.98 -5.88 0.81
C LYS A 57 1.76 -4.39 1.05
N GLU A 58 1.19 -3.68 0.08
CA GLU A 58 0.89 -2.25 0.21
C GLU A 58 -0.13 -1.99 1.33
N TYR A 59 -1.19 -2.80 1.38
CA TYR A 59 -2.17 -2.72 2.47
C TYR A 59 -1.54 -2.92 3.84
N LEU A 60 -0.69 -3.94 4.01
CA LEU A 60 -0.02 -4.22 5.28
C LEU A 60 0.92 -3.08 5.71
N GLN A 61 1.57 -2.41 4.76
CA GLN A 61 2.39 -1.23 5.04
C GLN A 61 1.54 -0.06 5.52
N LEU A 62 0.41 0.21 4.85
CA LEU A 62 -0.54 1.25 5.26
C LEU A 62 -1.14 0.97 6.65
N GLU A 63 -1.50 -0.28 6.94
CA GLU A 63 -2.02 -0.66 8.24
C GLU A 63 -0.99 -0.45 9.36
N LYS A 64 0.27 -0.81 9.10
CA LYS A 64 1.37 -0.54 10.03
C LYS A 64 1.55 0.96 10.29
N TRP A 65 1.46 1.78 9.25
CA TRP A 65 1.53 3.24 9.37
C TRP A 65 0.36 3.79 10.19
N ASN A 66 -0.86 3.37 9.88
CA ASN A 66 -2.08 3.75 10.61
C ASN A 66 -1.99 3.38 12.09
N GLN A 67 -1.47 2.20 12.42
CA GLN A 67 -1.25 1.80 13.81
C GLN A 67 -0.22 2.72 14.51
N GLY A 68 0.84 3.12 13.81
CA GLY A 68 1.80 4.11 14.30
C GLY A 68 1.14 5.44 14.63
N LEU A 69 0.30 5.96 13.73
CA LEU A 69 -0.47 7.19 13.94
C LEU A 69 -1.41 7.10 15.14
N ARG A 70 -2.13 5.98 15.30
CA ARG A 70 -3.01 5.74 16.47
C ARG A 70 -2.23 5.76 17.78
N ASN A 71 -1.00 5.22 17.78
CA ASN A 71 -0.15 5.24 18.96
C ASN A 71 0.31 6.66 19.31
N LEU A 72 0.71 7.46 18.31
CA LEU A 72 1.09 8.86 18.50
C LEU A 72 -0.07 9.70 19.04
N LEU A 73 -1.27 9.55 18.48
CA LEU A 73 -2.47 10.25 18.95
C LEU A 73 -2.78 9.97 20.43
N LYS A 74 -2.57 8.73 20.88
CA LYS A 74 -2.76 8.38 22.30
C LYS A 74 -1.79 9.12 23.22
N VAL A 75 -0.51 9.22 22.82
CA VAL A 75 0.51 9.94 23.60
C VAL A 75 0.19 11.43 23.70
N VAL A 76 -0.15 12.07 22.57
CA VAL A 76 -0.47 13.50 22.53
C VAL A 76 -1.76 13.81 23.32
N SER A 77 -2.75 12.91 23.30
CA SER A 77 -4.01 13.09 24.06
C SER A 77 -3.83 12.95 25.57
N THR A 78 -2.71 12.39 26.05
CA THR A 78 -2.40 12.27 27.49
C THR A 78 -1.58 13.43 28.03
N GLU A 79 -1.20 14.39 27.19
CA GLU A 79 -0.39 15.57 27.54
C GLU A 79 -1.23 16.88 27.56
N GLU A 80 -2.50 16.85 27.97
CA GLU A 80 -3.10 18.07 28.49
C GLU A 80 -2.46 18.35 29.86
N PRO A 81 -1.67 19.44 30.04
CA PRO A 81 -1.21 19.80 31.37
C PRO A 81 -2.44 20.12 32.22
N SER A 82 -2.65 19.31 33.26
CA SER A 82 -3.64 19.57 34.30
C SER A 82 -3.54 21.03 34.76
N PRO A 83 -4.63 21.81 34.82
CA PRO A 83 -4.59 23.22 35.23
C PRO A 83 -4.32 23.42 36.73
N THR A 84 -3.77 22.43 37.42
CA THR A 84 -3.57 22.42 38.88
C THR A 84 -2.11 22.58 39.31
N THR A 85 -1.20 23.06 38.44
CA THR A 85 0.06 23.61 38.96
C THR A 85 -0.27 24.96 39.61
N PRO A 86 -0.30 25.09 40.95
CA PRO A 86 -0.49 26.38 41.57
C PRO A 86 0.78 27.16 41.29
N TRP A 87 0.66 28.34 40.70
CA TRP A 87 1.76 29.29 40.67
C TRP A 87 2.19 29.52 42.12
N GLN A 88 3.34 28.99 42.52
CA GLN A 88 3.88 29.21 43.86
C GLN A 88 4.51 30.60 43.89
N ASP A 89 3.88 31.45 44.70
CA ASP A 89 4.22 32.79 45.23
C ASP A 89 4.98 33.80 44.34
#